data_AF-A0A958DHJ3-F1
#
_entry.id   AF-A0A958DHJ3-F1
#
_cell.length_a   1.000
_cell.length_b   1.000
_cell.length_c   1.000
_cell.angle_alpha   90.00
_cell.angle_beta   90.00
_cell.angle_gamma   90.00
#
_symmetry.space_group_name_H-M   'P 1'
#
loop_
_entity.id
_entity.type
_entity.pdbx_description
1 polymer ?
#
loop_
_entity_poly.entity_id
_entity_poly.type
_entity_poly.pdbx_seq_one_letter_code
_entity_poly.pdbx_strand_id
1 'polypeptide(L)' 'MHQTFSQHQNFEWQEGYGAFSVSISHLDKTIAYIKNQKEHHKTRTFQEEYLSFLKKNNIAYDERYIWG' A
#
# COMPACT_ATOMS: atom_id res chain seq x y z
N MET A 1 -15.64 -15.06 -5.20
CA MET A 1 -14.77 -14.44 -6.23
C MET A 1 -14.47 -15.42 -7.35
N HIS A 2 -13.69 -16.48 -7.13
CA HIS A 2 -13.30 -17.41 -8.20
C HIS A 2 -14.45 -18.22 -8.81
N GLN A 3 -15.47 -18.54 -8.01
CA GLN A 3 -16.68 -19.22 -8.49
C GLN A 3 -17.61 -18.28 -9.30
N THR A 4 -17.55 -16.98 -9.05
CA THR A 4 -18.40 -15.96 -9.68
C THR A 4 -17.71 -15.33 -10.89
N PHE A 5 -16.39 -15.21 -10.85
CA PHE A 5 -15.54 -14.64 -11.90
C PHE A 5 -14.48 -15.67 -12.30
N SER A 6 -14.90 -16.64 -13.11
CA SER A 6 -14.06 -17.76 -13.54
C SER A 6 -12.83 -17.32 -14.34
N GLN A 7 -12.83 -16.13 -14.96
CA GLN A 7 -11.64 -15.57 -15.61
C GLN A 7 -10.55 -15.06 -14.66
N HIS A 8 -10.81 -14.99 -13.35
CA HIS A 8 -9.87 -14.49 -12.34
C HIS A 8 -9.46 -15.57 -11.34
N GLN A 9 -9.24 -16.80 -11.80
CA GLN A 9 -8.85 -17.92 -10.92
C GLN A 9 -7.56 -17.66 -10.15
N ASN A 10 -6.63 -16.90 -10.73
CA ASN A 10 -5.32 -16.61 -10.13
C ASN A 10 -5.32 -15.36 -9.26
N PHE A 11 -6.44 -14.63 -9.17
CA PHE A 11 -6.48 -13.44 -8.33
C PHE A 11 -6.59 -13.86 -6.87
N GLU A 12 -5.69 -13.39 -6.03
CA GLU A 12 -5.79 -13.54 -4.59
C GLU A 12 -5.51 -12.20 -3.90
N TRP A 13 -6.11 -12.03 -2.73
CA TRP A 13 -5.73 -10.93 -1.86
C TRP A 13 -4.39 -11.27 -1.20
N GLN A 14 -3.55 -10.24 -1.07
CA GLN A 14 -2.41 -10.29 -0.16
C GLN A 14 -2.87 -10.68 1.26
N GLU A 15 -2.03 -11.43 1.97
CA GLU A 15 -2.34 -11.91 3.33
C GLU A 15 -2.49 -10.78 4.36
N GLY A 16 -1.87 -9.62 4.11
CA GLY A 16 -1.91 -8.44 4.98
C GLY A 16 -2.26 -7.14 4.26
N TYR A 17 -2.75 -6.16 5.00
CA TYR A 17 -3.02 -4.81 4.49
C TYR A 17 -2.70 -3.73 5.52
N GLY A 18 -2.41 -2.52 5.03
CA GLY A 18 -2.25 -1.32 5.86
C GLY A 18 -3.38 -0.33 5.62
N ALA A 19 -3.85 0.31 6.69
CA ALA A 19 -4.83 1.38 6.63
C ALA A 19 -4.30 2.63 7.35
N PHE A 20 -4.34 3.78 6.69
CA PHE A 20 -3.86 5.05 7.22
C PHE A 20 -4.95 6.12 7.05
N SER A 21 -5.18 6.91 8.09
CA SER A 21 -6.09 8.06 8.01
C SER A 21 -5.38 9.25 7.37
N VAL A 22 -6.10 9.98 6.52
CA VAL A 22 -5.61 11.23 5.92
C VAL A 22 -6.56 12.38 6.25
N SER A 23 -6.01 13.56 6.54
CA SER A 23 -6.81 14.78 6.66
C SER A 23 -7.45 15.16 5.32
N ILE A 24 -8.62 15.79 5.35
CA ILE A 24 -9.30 16.31 4.16
C ILE A 24 -8.40 17.24 3.33
N SER A 25 -7.52 18.01 3.99
CA SER A 25 -6.55 18.88 3.33
C SER A 25 -5.49 18.15 2.51
N HIS A 26 -5.36 16.83 2.69
CA HIS A 26 -4.46 15.96 1.93
C HIS A 26 -5.17 15.18 0.81
N LEU A 27 -6.46 15.40 0.58
CA LEU A 27 -7.24 14.64 -0.40
C LEU A 27 -6.63 14.73 -1.81
N ASP A 28 -6.41 15.94 -2.33
CA ASP A 28 -5.87 16.13 -3.69
C ASP A 28 -4.48 15.52 -3.85
N LYS A 29 -3.64 15.65 -2.82
CA LYS A 29 -2.29 15.05 -2.79
C LYS A 29 -2.38 13.52 -2.80
N THR A 30 -3.34 12.94 -2.07
CA THR A 30 -3.56 11.49 -2.01
C THR A 30 -4.04 10.96 -3.35
N ILE A 31 -4.99 11.65 -3.99
CA ILE A 31 -5.47 11.32 -5.33
C ILE A 31 -4.33 11.38 -6.35
N ALA A 32 -3.53 12.45 -6.34
CA ALA A 32 -2.39 12.58 -7.24
C ALA A 32 -1.35 11.49 -7.01
N TYR A 33 -1.08 11.12 -5.75
CA TYR A 33 -0.18 10.03 -5.41
C TYR A 33 -0.67 8.68 -5.97
N ILE A 34 -1.96 8.33 -5.79
CA ILE A 34 -2.54 7.09 -6.33
C ILE A 34 -2.45 7.05 -7.86
N LYS A 35 -2.77 8.16 -8.54
CA LYS A 35 -2.73 8.24 -10.01
C LYS A 35 -1.33 8.00 -10.58
N ASN A 36 -0.29 8.43 -9.85
CA ASN A 36 1.10 8.34 -10.30
C ASN A 36 1.86 7.14 -9.69
N GLN A 37 1.17 6.25 -8.97
CA GLN A 37 1.79 5.17 -8.20
C GLN A 37 2.61 4.21 -9.07
N LYS A 38 2.15 3.93 -10.30
CA LYS A 38 2.90 3.09 -11.26
C LYS A 38 4.27 3.67 -11.62
N GLU A 39 4.35 4.99 -11.84
CA GLU A 39 5.62 5.65 -12.15
C GLU A 39 6.52 5.76 -10.92
N HIS A 40 5.94 6.05 -9.76
CA HIS A 40 6.65 6.10 -8.48
C HIS A 40 7.31 4.75 -8.13
N HIS A 41 6.62 3.63 -8.39
CA HIS A 41 7.17 2.29 -8.13
C HIS A 41 8.21 1.80 -9.15
N LYS A 42 8.51 2.58 -10.19
CA LYS A 42 9.68 2.27 -11.05
C LYS A 42 10.99 2.52 -10.33
N THR A 43 11.01 3.47 -9.39
CA THR A 43 12.22 3.90 -8.69
C THR A 43 12.17 3.67 -7.19
N ARG A 44 10.99 3.33 -6.64
CA ARG A 44 10.81 3.08 -5.21
C ARG A 44 10.08 1.77 -4.95
N THR A 45 10.68 0.93 -4.14
CA THR A 45 10.10 -0.36 -3.76
C THR A 45 8.91 -0.19 -2.81
N PHE A 46 8.04 -1.20 -2.78
CA PHE A 46 6.96 -1.28 -1.79
C PHE A 46 7.49 -1.18 -0.35
N GLN A 47 8.59 -1.86 -0.04
CA GLN A 47 9.17 -1.89 1.31
C GLN A 47 9.59 -0.47 1.78
N GLU A 48 10.33 0.26 0.95
CA GLU A 48 10.75 1.64 1.25
C GLU A 48 9.57 2.59 1.44
N GLU A 49 8.47 2.34 0.73
CA GLU A 49 7.26 3.13 0.84
C GLU A 49 6.48 2.79 2.11
N TYR A 50 6.30 1.50 2.39
CA TYR A 50 5.64 1.01 3.60
C TYR A 50 6.34 1.52 4.87
N LEU A 51 7.67 1.39 4.96
CA LEU A 51 8.46 1.93 6.07
C LEU A 51 8.30 3.45 6.22
N SER A 52 8.22 4.17 5.11
CA SER A 52 7.97 5.61 5.11
C SER A 52 6.59 5.96 5.64
N PHE A 53 5.55 5.17 5.33
CA PHE A 53 4.22 5.37 5.90
C PHE A 53 4.20 5.12 7.41
N LEU A 54 4.86 4.06 7.88
CA LEU A 54 4.97 3.79 9.32
C LEU A 54 5.68 4.93 10.05
N LYS A 55 6.83 5.40 9.52
CA LYS A 55 7.56 6.56 10.07
C LYS A 55 6.70 7.82 10.11
N LYS A 56 6.01 8.15 9.00
CA LYS A 56 5.15 9.35 8.91
C LYS A 56 4.00 9.33 9.92
N ASN A 57 3.49 8.15 10.26
CA ASN A 57 2.39 7.99 11.21
C ASN A 57 2.88 7.66 12.63
N ASN A 58 4.19 7.74 12.91
CA ASN A 58 4.79 7.42 14.20
C ASN A 58 4.42 6.03 14.73
N ILE A 59 4.28 5.06 13.82
CA ILE A 59 4.03 3.66 14.19
C ILE A 59 5.39 3.02 14.46
N ALA A 60 5.58 2.49 15.67
CA ALA A 60 6.77 1.72 16.00
C ALA A 60 6.72 0.36 15.31
N TYR A 61 7.84 -0.05 14.72
CA TYR A 61 7.98 -1.35 14.09
C TYR A 61 9.41 -1.85 14.26
N ASP A 62 9.57 -3.15 14.09
CA ASP A 62 10.86 -3.81 14.00
C ASP A 62 10.92 -4.52 12.65
N GLU A 63 11.90 -4.14 11.83
CA GLU A 63 12.05 -4.62 10.46
C GLU A 63 12.15 -6.14 10.37
N ARG A 64 12.53 -6.83 11.46
CA ARG A 64 12.63 -8.29 11.51
C ARG A 64 11.27 -9.00 11.43
N TYR A 65 10.18 -8.31 11.74
CA TYR A 65 8.85 -8.94 11.92
C TYR A 65 7.77 -8.45 10.95
N ILE A 66 8.10 -7.57 9.99
CA ILE A 66 7.11 -6.92 9.11
C ILE A 66 7.16 -7.41 7.65
N TRP A 67 8.03 -8.38 7.34
CA TRP A 67 8.23 -8.93 5.99
C TRP A 67 7.81 -10.40 5.86
N GLY A 68 6.81 -10.82 6.64
CA GLY A 68 6.29 -12.20 6.65
C GLY A 68 6.02 -12.75 5.26
#